data_AF-A0A3B9VKA6-F1
#
_entry.id   AF-A0A3B9VKA6-F1
#
_cell.length_a   1.000
_cell.length_b   1.000
_cell.length_c   1.000
_cell.angle_alpha   90.00
_cell.angle_beta   90.00
_cell.angle_gamma   90.00
#
_symmetry.space_group_name_H-M   'P 1'
#
loop_
_entity.id
_entity.type
_entity.pdbx_description
1 polymer ?
#
loop_
_entity_poly.entity_id
_entity_poly.type
_entity_poly.pdbx_seq_one_letter_code
_entity_poly.pdbx_strand_id
1 'polypeptide(L)'
;RRVAPNFVFLVGGYGLMAWDFFLDPQMVSAGRWSWEISGRSVPFQPEIPLSNTFGWLLTGMGLMALLNIFLPKERRSLGSSRAVPEFFLAWSWIGGVVINIFHFDRPGVAFLGGSALGALVIWYFISVKYGRRD
;
A
#
# COMPACT_ATOMS: atom_id res chain seq x y z
N ARG A 1 7.67 -4.76 16.94
CA ARG A 1 6.87 -3.87 16.04
C ARG A 1 7.32 -2.44 16.28
N ARG A 2 8.27 -1.92 15.49
CA ARG A 2 8.86 -0.58 15.71
C ARG A 2 8.06 0.56 15.09
N VAL A 3 7.25 0.26 14.08
CA VAL A 3 6.67 1.27 13.19
C VAL A 3 5.32 1.76 13.72
N ALA A 4 4.46 0.90 14.30
CA ALA A 4 3.26 1.36 15.02
C ALA A 4 2.63 0.23 15.85
N PRO A 5 3.07 -0.04 17.10
CA PRO A 5 2.56 -1.17 17.87
C PRO A 5 1.05 -1.08 18.16
N ASN A 6 0.52 0.14 18.32
CA ASN A 6 -0.90 0.39 18.62
C ASN A 6 -1.75 0.71 17.39
N PHE A 7 -1.12 0.99 16.24
CA PHE A 7 -1.81 1.36 15.00
C PHE A 7 -1.49 0.41 13.83
N VAL A 8 -1.15 -0.85 14.13
CA VAL A 8 -0.84 -1.87 13.10
C VAL A 8 -1.96 -1.96 12.07
N PHE A 9 -3.21 -1.97 12.52
CA PHE A 9 -4.39 -2.05 11.65
C PHE A 9 -4.48 -0.87 10.68
N LEU A 10 -4.26 0.35 11.18
CA LEU A 10 -4.33 1.56 10.37
C LEU A 10 -3.18 1.63 9.37
N VAL A 11 -1.96 1.34 9.81
CA VAL A 11 -0.76 1.36 8.94
C VAL A 11 -0.87 0.31 7.84
N GLY A 12 -1.30 -0.91 8.18
CA GLY A 12 -1.47 -1.97 7.20
C GLY A 12 -2.65 -1.72 6.25
N GLY A 13 -3.77 -1.19 6.76
CA GLY A 13 -4.91 -0.80 5.94
C GLY A 13 -4.60 0.34 4.97
N TYR A 14 -3.91 1.37 5.45
CA TYR A 14 -3.40 2.44 4.59
C TYR A 14 -2.45 1.91 3.53
N GLY A 15 -1.54 0.99 3.90
CA GLY A 15 -0.60 0.37 2.95
C GLY A 15 -1.30 -0.40 1.84
N LEU A 16 -2.34 -1.18 2.17
CA LEU A 16 -3.14 -1.90 1.18
C LEU A 16 -3.88 -0.93 0.25
N MET A 17 -4.58 0.05 0.82
CA MET A 17 -5.27 1.10 0.06
C MET A 17 -4.30 1.88 -0.86
N ALA A 18 -3.12 2.26 -0.35
CA ALA A 18 -2.15 3.05 -1.10
C ALA A 18 -1.51 2.25 -2.25
N TRP A 19 -1.31 0.95 -2.07
CA TRP A 19 -0.89 0.06 -3.15
C TRP A 19 -1.97 -0.09 -4.22
N ASP A 20 -3.24 -0.10 -3.81
CA ASP A 20 -4.38 -0.25 -4.70
C ASP A 20 -4.52 0.88 -5.72
N PHE A 21 -4.01 2.08 -5.41
CA PHE A 21 -3.89 3.17 -6.39
C PHE A 21 -3.07 2.80 -7.62
N PHE A 22 -2.18 1.81 -7.54
CA PHE A 22 -1.50 1.27 -8.72
C PHE A 22 -2.26 0.10 -9.34
N LEU A 23 -2.87 -0.75 -8.53
CA LEU A 23 -3.50 -1.99 -8.98
C LEU A 23 -4.81 -1.73 -9.73
N ASP A 24 -5.70 -0.89 -9.17
CA ASP A 24 -7.02 -0.63 -9.75
C ASP A 24 -6.91 -0.13 -11.22
N PRO A 25 -6.09 0.90 -11.55
CA PRO A 25 -5.92 1.33 -12.93
C PRO A 25 -5.42 0.24 -13.86
N GLN A 26 -4.51 -0.61 -13.37
CA GLN A 26 -3.98 -1.72 -14.15
C GLN A 26 -5.08 -2.73 -14.48
N MET A 27 -5.90 -3.08 -13.50
CA MET A 27 -6.99 -4.03 -13.68
C MET A 27 -8.10 -3.49 -14.58
N VAL A 28 -8.37 -2.18 -14.56
CA VAL A 28 -9.28 -1.56 -15.54
C VAL A 28 -8.66 -1.56 -16.93
N SER A 29 -7.39 -1.17 -17.07
CA SER A 29 -6.70 -1.16 -18.37
C SER A 29 -6.63 -2.55 -19.00
N ALA A 30 -6.55 -3.59 -18.17
CA ALA A 30 -6.58 -5.00 -18.58
C ALA A 30 -8.00 -5.54 -18.83
N GLY A 31 -9.03 -4.71 -18.74
CA GLY A 31 -10.43 -5.09 -18.95
C GLY A 31 -10.98 -6.06 -17.89
N ARG A 32 -10.36 -6.12 -16.71
CA ARG A 32 -10.74 -7.04 -15.63
C ARG A 32 -11.78 -6.43 -14.71
N TRP A 33 -11.70 -5.13 -14.47
CA TRP A 33 -12.62 -4.39 -13.61
C TRP A 33 -13.28 -3.24 -14.36
N SER A 34 -14.52 -2.96 -14.02
CA SER A 34 -15.30 -1.82 -14.49
C SER A 34 -16.35 -1.48 -13.45
N TRP A 35 -16.63 -0.20 -13.27
CA TRP A 35 -17.64 0.27 -12.32
C TRP A 35 -18.61 1.24 -12.98
N GLU A 36 -19.85 1.23 -12.50
CA GLU A 36 -20.79 2.33 -12.73
C GLU A 36 -20.56 3.38 -11.63
N ILE A 37 -20.23 4.60 -12.04
CA ILE A 37 -19.85 5.68 -11.11
C ILE A 37 -21.00 6.69 -11.00
N SER A 38 -21.70 6.65 -9.86
CA SER A 38 -22.76 7.61 -9.51
C SER A 38 -22.28 8.74 -8.59
N GLY A 39 -21.02 8.69 -8.14
CA GLY A 39 -20.44 9.61 -7.16
C GLY A 39 -19.09 10.18 -7.59
N ARG A 40 -18.23 10.52 -6.61
CA ARG A 40 -16.87 11.00 -6.89
C ARG A 40 -15.93 9.86 -7.23
N SER A 41 -15.00 10.12 -8.13
CA SER A 41 -13.90 9.23 -8.48
C SER A 41 -12.60 9.62 -7.80
N VAL A 42 -11.64 8.70 -7.83
CA VAL A 42 -10.28 8.94 -7.33
C VAL A 42 -9.57 9.97 -8.24
N PRO A 43 -8.83 10.95 -7.69
CA PRO A 43 -8.07 11.89 -8.50
C PRO A 43 -7.13 11.18 -9.48
N PHE A 44 -7.07 11.66 -10.73
CA PHE A 44 -6.29 11.05 -11.82
C PHE A 44 -6.74 9.63 -12.24
N GLN A 45 -7.87 9.17 -11.73
CA GLN A 45 -8.43 7.84 -11.90
C GLN A 45 -9.97 7.94 -12.04
N PRO A 46 -10.48 8.62 -13.08
CA PRO A 46 -11.91 8.87 -13.26
C PRO A 46 -12.76 7.60 -13.35
N GLU A 47 -12.15 6.46 -13.68
CA GLU A 47 -12.76 5.15 -13.82
C GLU A 47 -12.88 4.37 -12.50
N ILE A 48 -12.37 4.91 -11.39
CA ILE A 48 -12.36 4.24 -10.08
C ILE A 48 -13.19 5.06 -9.09
N PRO A 49 -14.28 4.51 -8.53
CA PRO A 49 -15.09 5.24 -7.56
C PRO A 49 -14.33 5.39 -6.23
N LEU A 50 -14.46 6.55 -5.59
CA LEU A 50 -13.79 6.83 -4.31
C LEU A 50 -14.20 5.86 -3.19
N SER A 51 -15.40 5.27 -3.30
CA SER A 51 -15.88 4.23 -2.40
C SER A 51 -15.04 2.95 -2.46
N ASN A 52 -14.41 2.61 -3.60
CA ASN A 52 -13.52 1.45 -3.72
C ASN A 52 -12.29 1.63 -2.84
N THR A 53 -11.61 2.78 -2.99
CA THR A 53 -10.45 3.14 -2.16
C THR A 53 -10.79 3.13 -0.67
N PHE A 54 -11.95 3.70 -0.29
CA PHE A 54 -12.40 3.65 1.10
C PHE A 54 -12.69 2.22 1.58
N GLY A 55 -13.29 1.39 0.73
CA GLY A 55 -13.52 -0.03 0.99
C GLY A 55 -12.22 -0.80 1.25
N TRP A 56 -11.18 -0.56 0.47
CA TRP A 56 -9.87 -1.16 0.67
C TRP A 56 -9.16 -0.69 1.94
N LEU A 57 -9.33 0.58 2.32
CA LEU A 57 -8.84 1.07 3.61
C LEU A 57 -9.49 0.30 4.77
N LEU A 58 -10.82 0.21 4.79
CA LEU A 58 -11.56 -0.47 5.86
C LEU A 58 -11.29 -1.99 5.88
N THR A 59 -11.29 -2.62 4.70
CA THR A 59 -11.00 -4.06 4.55
C THR A 59 -9.59 -4.36 5.01
N GLY A 60 -8.62 -3.55 4.60
CA GLY A 60 -7.23 -3.70 5.02
C GLY A 60 -7.05 -3.48 6.52
N MET A 61 -7.74 -2.49 7.11
CA MET A 61 -7.76 -2.29 8.56
C MET A 61 -8.33 -3.51 9.30
N GLY A 62 -9.46 -4.03 8.84
CA GLY A 62 -10.07 -5.23 9.39
C GLY A 62 -9.14 -6.44 9.31
N LEU A 63 -8.60 -6.73 8.13
CA LEU A 63 -7.63 -7.81 7.91
C LEU A 63 -6.44 -7.68 8.86
N MET A 64 -5.83 -6.50 8.93
CA MET A 64 -4.65 -6.25 9.74
C MET A 64 -4.95 -6.31 11.25
N ALA A 65 -6.15 -5.90 11.68
CA ALA A 65 -6.61 -6.07 13.05
C ALA A 65 -6.76 -7.57 13.41
N LEU A 66 -7.39 -8.36 12.53
CA LEU A 66 -7.55 -9.81 12.73
C LEU A 66 -6.19 -10.50 12.78
N LEU A 67 -5.31 -10.25 11.81
CA LEU A 67 -3.95 -10.79 11.80
C LEU A 67 -3.17 -10.39 13.06
N ASN A 68 -3.36 -9.17 13.55
CA ASN A 68 -2.73 -8.68 14.76
C ASN A 68 -3.20 -9.38 16.05
N ILE A 69 -4.46 -9.82 16.09
CA ILE A 69 -5.07 -10.55 17.21
C ILE A 69 -4.67 -12.02 17.18
N PHE A 70 -4.80 -12.66 16.01
CA PHE A 70 -4.72 -14.12 15.89
C PHE A 70 -3.32 -14.66 15.60
N LEU A 71 -2.43 -13.89 14.97
CA LEU A 71 -1.09 -14.40 14.71
C LEU A 71 -0.24 -14.41 15.98
N PRO A 72 0.53 -15.49 16.22
CA PRO A 72 1.50 -15.55 17.30
C PRO A 72 2.41 -14.32 17.29
N LYS A 73 2.56 -13.69 18.45
CA LYS A 73 3.48 -12.57 18.63
C LYS A 73 4.91 -13.07 18.81
N GLU A 74 5.35 -14.01 17.97
CA GLU A 74 6.71 -14.54 18.02
C GLU A 74 7.71 -13.39 17.95
N ARG A 75 8.65 -13.36 18.89
CA ARG A 75 9.88 -12.59 18.69
C ARG A 75 10.54 -13.23 17.48
N ARG A 76 10.56 -12.50 16.35
CA ARG A 76 11.23 -12.90 15.10
C ARG A 76 12.42 -13.78 15.45
N SER A 77 12.48 -14.99 14.91
CA SER A 77 13.68 -15.80 15.02
C SER A 77 14.85 -14.89 14.60
N LEU A 78 15.90 -14.85 15.42
CA LEU A 78 17.04 -13.95 15.22
C LEU A 78 17.74 -14.15 13.86
N GLY A 79 17.32 -15.14 13.05
CA GLY A 79 17.87 -15.46 11.73
C GLY A 79 17.01 -15.12 10.50
N SER A 80 15.76 -14.65 10.63
CA SER A 80 14.96 -14.30 9.44
C SER A 80 15.36 -12.93 8.87
N SER A 81 15.99 -12.94 7.69
CA SER A 81 16.40 -11.72 6.99
C SER A 81 15.21 -10.86 6.58
N ARG A 82 15.31 -9.55 6.84
CA ARG A 82 14.32 -8.56 6.35
C ARG A 82 14.52 -8.18 4.88
N ALA A 83 15.64 -8.57 4.28
CA ALA A 83 16.01 -8.11 2.95
C ALA A 83 14.97 -8.44 1.88
N VAL A 84 14.36 -9.63 1.94
CA VAL A 84 13.37 -10.05 0.93
C VAL A 84 12.08 -9.23 1.00
N PRO A 85 11.38 -9.11 2.15
CA PRO A 85 10.23 -8.21 2.26
C PRO A 85 10.56 -6.74 1.96
N GLU A 86 11.73 -6.26 2.40
CA GLU A 86 12.16 -4.88 2.15
C GLU A 86 12.42 -4.62 0.66
N PHE A 87 13.03 -5.58 -0.03
CA PHE A 87 13.22 -5.53 -1.48
C PHE A 87 11.89 -5.48 -2.22
N PHE A 88 10.96 -6.39 -1.91
CA PHE A 88 9.66 -6.39 -2.58
C PHE A 88 8.83 -5.15 -2.26
N LEU A 89 8.93 -4.60 -1.04
CA LEU A 89 8.26 -3.34 -0.70
C LEU A 89 8.81 -2.17 -1.54
N ALA A 90 10.13 -2.04 -1.64
CA ALA A 90 10.76 -1.00 -2.45
C ALA A 90 10.47 -1.21 -3.96
N TRP A 91 10.53 -2.45 -4.42
CA TRP A 91 10.20 -2.84 -5.80
C TRP A 91 8.76 -2.48 -6.15
N SER A 92 7.79 -2.83 -5.31
CA SER A 92 6.37 -2.53 -5.55
C SER A 92 6.13 -1.02 -5.66
N TRP A 93 6.80 -0.22 -4.83
CA TRP A 93 6.68 1.24 -4.90
C TRP A 93 7.36 1.84 -6.12
N ILE A 94 8.65 1.55 -6.34
CA ILE A 94 9.42 2.10 -7.46
C ILE A 94 8.87 1.58 -8.79
N GLY A 95 8.61 0.28 -8.88
CA GLY A 95 8.04 -0.36 -10.07
C GLY A 95 6.67 0.19 -10.42
N GLY A 96 5.80 0.43 -9.41
CA GLY A 96 4.50 1.07 -9.61
C GLY A 96 4.62 2.47 -10.21
N VAL A 97 5.57 3.29 -9.74
CA VAL A 97 5.85 4.62 -10.30
C VAL A 97 6.40 4.51 -11.72
N VAL A 98 7.43 3.69 -11.94
CA VAL A 98 8.11 3.53 -13.24
C VAL A 98 7.14 3.06 -14.31
N ILE A 99 6.35 2.01 -14.04
CA ILE A 99 5.44 1.46 -15.06
C ILE A 99 4.33 2.45 -15.43
N ASN A 100 3.83 3.24 -14.48
CA ASN A 100 2.82 4.24 -14.76
C ASN A 100 3.36 5.44 -15.55
N ILE A 101 4.65 5.79 -15.39
CA ILE A 101 5.28 6.87 -16.17
C ILE A 101 5.64 6.41 -17.57
N PHE A 102 6.27 5.24 -17.71
CA PHE A 102 6.93 4.84 -18.95
C PHE A 102 6.16 3.83 -19.81
N HIS A 103 5.12 3.20 -19.27
CA HIS A 103 4.36 2.18 -19.98
C HIS A 103 2.86 2.48 -20.09
N PHE A 104 2.25 3.00 -19.03
CA PHE A 104 0.81 3.28 -19.03
C PHE A 104 0.44 4.73 -19.34
N ASP A 105 1.41 5.63 -19.53
CA ASP A 105 1.20 7.06 -19.78
C ASP A 105 0.24 7.73 -18.75
N ARG A 106 0.37 7.32 -17.48
CA ARG A 106 -0.48 7.74 -16.36
C ARG A 106 0.34 8.45 -15.27
N PRO A 107 0.90 9.64 -15.55
CA PRO A 107 1.73 10.37 -14.59
C PRO A 107 0.95 10.79 -13.33
N GLY A 108 -0.36 11.03 -13.44
CA GLY A 108 -1.22 11.32 -12.28
C GLY A 108 -1.37 10.13 -11.33
N VAL A 109 -1.45 8.91 -11.86
CA VAL A 109 -1.45 7.67 -11.05
C VAL A 109 -0.10 7.46 -10.39
N ALA A 110 0.99 7.67 -11.15
CA ALA A 110 2.35 7.60 -10.62
C ALA A 110 2.55 8.58 -9.46
N PHE A 111 2.04 9.80 -9.58
CA PHE A 111 2.09 10.81 -8.52
C PHE A 111 1.25 10.41 -7.30
N LEU A 112 -0.01 10.03 -7.49
CA LEU A 112 -0.92 9.71 -6.38
C LEU A 112 -0.47 8.45 -5.62
N GLY A 113 -0.29 7.33 -6.33
CA GLY A 113 0.17 6.07 -5.73
C GLY A 113 1.59 6.20 -5.21
N GLY A 114 2.47 6.89 -5.94
CA GLY A 114 3.86 7.10 -5.57
C GLY A 114 4.01 7.93 -4.29
N SER A 115 3.21 8.99 -4.11
CA SER A 115 3.23 9.80 -2.89
C SER A 115 2.59 9.06 -1.71
N ALA A 116 1.42 8.43 -1.90
CA ALA A 116 0.72 7.71 -0.85
C ALA A 116 1.53 6.51 -0.33
N LEU A 117 1.93 5.59 -1.22
CA LEU A 117 2.72 4.44 -0.81
C LEU A 117 4.14 4.85 -0.40
N GLY A 118 4.70 5.86 -1.07
CA GLY A 118 6.03 6.39 -0.75
C GLY A 118 6.14 6.95 0.66
N ALA A 119 5.12 7.65 1.15
CA ALA A 119 5.08 8.12 2.54
C ALA A 119 5.26 6.96 3.54
N LEU A 120 4.56 5.84 3.31
CA LEU A 120 4.67 4.64 4.14
C LEU A 120 6.05 3.97 4.01
N VAL A 121 6.52 3.78 2.77
CA VAL A 121 7.80 3.10 2.50
C VAL A 121 8.98 3.88 3.06
N ILE A 122 9.04 5.19 2.81
CA ILE A 122 10.10 6.07 3.33
C ILE A 122 10.07 6.07 4.85
N TRP A 123 8.90 6.23 5.46
CA TRP A 123 8.77 6.20 6.92
C TRP A 123 9.19 4.86 7.52
N TYR A 124 8.86 3.75 6.88
CA TYR A 124 9.31 2.42 7.28
C TYR A 124 10.84 2.32 7.28
N PHE A 125 11.50 2.71 6.18
CA PHE A 125 12.96 2.62 6.07
C PHE A 125 13.69 3.56 7.03
N ILE A 126 13.16 4.77 7.25
CA ILE A 126 13.66 5.69 8.28
C ILE A 126 13.55 5.05 9.66
N SER A 127 12.39 4.47 9.99
CA SER A 127 12.13 3.81 11.27
C SER A 127 13.02 2.58 11.49
N VAL A 128 13.36 1.84 10.44
CA VAL A 128 14.29 0.71 10.49
C VAL A 128 15.73 1.19 10.69
N LYS A 129 16.15 2.25 9.99
CA LYS A 129 17.51 2.78 10.03
C LYS A 129 17.84 3.52 11.34
N TYR A 130 16.90 4.35 11.82
CA TYR A 130 17.13 5.27 12.94
C TYR A 130 16.29 4.95 14.20
N GLY A 131 15.36 4.00 14.14
CA GLY A 131 14.59 3.59 15.31
C GLY A 131 15.51 3.02 16.40
N ARG A 132 15.39 3.55 17.63
CA ARG A 132 16.19 3.14 18.79
C ARG A 132 16.20 1.61 18.95
N ARG A 133 17.38 1.08 19.27
CA ARG A 133 17.57 -0.34 19.62
C ARG A 133 17.23 -0.49 21.10
N ASP A 134 15.94 -0.48 21.41
CA ASP A 134 15.43 -0.92 22.70
C ASP A 134 15.38 -2.45 22.71
#